data_AF-H8ZAP2-F1
#
_entry.id   AF-H8ZAP2-F1
#
_cell.length_a   1.000
_cell.length_b   1.000
_cell.length_c   1.000
_cell.angle_alpha   90.00
_cell.angle_beta   90.00
_cell.angle_gamma   90.00
#
_symmetry.space_group_name_H-M   'P 1'
#
loop_
_entity.id
_entity.type
_entity.pdbx_description
1 polymer ?
#
loop_
_entity_poly.entity_id
_entity_poly.type
_entity_poly.pdbx_seq_one_letter_code
_entity_poly.pdbx_strand_id
1 'polypeptide(L)'
;MEEASQKTVTKTELTSDEIALCRELLLKLKKSTHAGPFLYPVDPQRLNIPDYYEKIKEPMDLSTVSKKLDANVYKSTDELKADINLMLSNCYTYNQSDTAVCKMGQALEKYFKQLLQKGALVRKRKGEEEAEKKRKVKTDMTEEEYAKCLESLNEIVKAKYRRINWPFLEPVDETLVPNYYTLITHPMDLSTMRTKLTGHQYSGIDEFLNDFDTMVNNCHSFNAEGTDVYVCATKLNAQFKQIFDQKKKKPDDTSGRISMLRGLITQYEAELRKLEEKTGTETVEFGYEEKLKLKKMIDAIPLARLAPLLTYIQENVPHVMFSELDVLEVNLDVLDQKTLRSLSNVVREAHVEVQRVESDSSSE
;
A
#
# COMPACT_ATOMS: atom_id res chain seq x y z
N MET A 1 -13.84 -62.55 6.92
CA MET A 1 -13.60 -61.56 5.85
C MET A 1 -14.34 -60.32 6.28
N GLU A 2 -13.63 -59.39 6.88
CA GLU A 2 -14.18 -58.14 7.41
C GLU A 2 -13.61 -57.02 6.53
N GLU A 3 -14.40 -56.58 5.56
CA GLU A 3 -14.04 -55.46 4.68
C GLU A 3 -14.23 -54.15 5.45
N ALA A 4 -13.11 -53.51 5.77
CA ALA A 4 -13.07 -52.17 6.32
C ALA A 4 -13.56 -51.17 5.26
N SER A 5 -14.79 -50.69 5.44
CA SER A 5 -15.36 -49.58 4.67
C SER A 5 -14.59 -48.28 5.00
N GLN A 6 -13.74 -47.84 4.07
CA GLN A 6 -13.11 -46.53 4.11
C GLN A 6 -14.18 -45.45 3.85
N LYS A 7 -14.60 -44.75 4.91
CA LYS A 7 -15.38 -43.52 4.81
C LYS A 7 -14.56 -42.45 4.09
N THR A 8 -14.95 -42.13 2.87
CA THR A 8 -14.53 -40.95 2.13
C THR A 8 -15.10 -39.71 2.81
N VAL A 9 -14.25 -38.95 3.52
CA VAL A 9 -14.62 -37.64 4.07
C VAL A 9 -14.64 -36.65 2.92
N THR A 10 -15.83 -36.22 2.50
CA THR A 10 -16.01 -35.11 1.57
C THR A 10 -15.61 -33.81 2.27
N LYS A 11 -14.49 -33.21 1.86
CA LYS A 11 -13.98 -31.94 2.40
C LYS A 11 -14.86 -30.80 1.91
N THR A 12 -15.73 -30.29 2.77
CA THR A 12 -16.74 -29.27 2.41
C THR A 12 -16.28 -27.82 2.58
N GLU A 13 -15.21 -27.56 3.33
CA GLU A 13 -14.75 -26.20 3.65
C GLU A 13 -13.23 -26.09 3.69
N LEU A 14 -12.72 -24.88 3.43
CA LEU A 14 -11.31 -24.53 3.61
C LEU A 14 -10.94 -24.63 5.09
N THR A 15 -9.77 -25.19 5.37
CA THR A 15 -9.23 -25.21 6.73
C THR A 15 -8.67 -23.83 7.12
N SER A 16 -8.54 -23.56 8.43
CA SER A 16 -7.96 -22.30 8.92
C SER A 16 -6.58 -21.98 8.31
N ASP A 17 -5.72 -23.00 8.18
CA ASP A 17 -4.40 -22.85 7.54
C ASP A 17 -4.52 -22.48 6.06
N GLU A 18 -5.45 -23.09 5.32
CA GLU A 18 -5.66 -22.78 3.91
C GLU A 18 -6.23 -21.37 3.74
N ILE A 19 -7.13 -20.94 4.63
CA ILE A 19 -7.63 -19.56 4.68
C ILE A 19 -6.48 -18.58 4.92
N ALA A 20 -5.57 -18.88 5.86
CA ALA A 20 -4.41 -18.04 6.12
C ALA A 20 -3.49 -17.92 4.89
N LEU A 21 -3.21 -19.05 4.21
CA LEU A 21 -2.42 -19.06 2.97
C LEU A 21 -3.10 -18.25 1.85
N CYS A 22 -4.43 -18.38 1.71
CA CYS A 22 -5.21 -17.57 0.76
C CYS A 22 -5.12 -16.07 1.07
N ARG A 23 -5.24 -15.68 2.35
CA ARG A 23 -5.10 -14.28 2.77
C ARG A 23 -3.70 -13.73 2.47
N GLU A 24 -2.66 -14.51 2.73
CA GLU A 24 -1.28 -14.12 2.43
C GLU A 24 -1.07 -13.91 0.93
N LEU A 25 -1.58 -14.83 0.10
CA LEU A 25 -1.54 -14.72 -1.35
C LEU A 25 -2.24 -13.46 -1.85
N LEU A 26 -3.47 -13.21 -1.39
CA LEU A 26 -4.24 -12.01 -1.76
C LEU A 26 -3.54 -10.73 -1.32
N LEU A 27 -2.92 -10.71 -0.13
CA LEU A 27 -2.15 -9.56 0.35
C LEU A 27 -0.96 -9.25 -0.57
N LYS A 28 -0.22 -10.29 -0.99
CA LYS A 28 0.90 -10.15 -1.93
C LYS A 28 0.44 -9.60 -3.28
N LEU A 29 -0.65 -10.16 -3.83
CA LEU A 29 -1.22 -9.68 -5.09
C LEU A 29 -1.67 -8.22 -5.00
N LYS A 30 -2.40 -7.83 -3.95
CA LYS A 30 -2.86 -6.44 -3.76
C LYS A 30 -1.72 -5.42 -3.60
N LYS A 31 -0.57 -5.84 -3.07
CA LYS A 31 0.63 -4.98 -2.92
C LYS A 31 1.44 -4.83 -4.20
N SER A 32 1.17 -5.62 -5.24
CA SER A 32 1.85 -5.48 -6.52
C SER A 32 1.61 -4.09 -7.11
N THR A 33 2.66 -3.48 -7.67
CA THR A 33 2.57 -2.19 -8.39
C THR A 33 1.64 -2.27 -9.61
N HIS A 34 1.32 -3.48 -10.08
CA HIS A 34 0.43 -3.72 -11.22
C HIS A 34 -1.02 -4.03 -10.81
N ALA A 35 -1.34 -4.05 -9.52
CA ALA A 35 -2.66 -4.46 -9.04
C ALA A 35 -3.75 -3.39 -9.18
N GLY A 36 -3.40 -2.12 -9.41
CA GLY A 36 -4.32 -0.97 -9.32
C GLY A 36 -5.71 -1.18 -9.97
N PRO A 37 -5.79 -1.53 -11.26
CA PRO A 37 -7.07 -1.78 -11.96
C PRO A 37 -7.88 -2.98 -11.43
N PHE A 38 -7.25 -3.87 -10.67
CA PHE A 38 -7.79 -5.15 -10.19
C PHE A 38 -8.17 -5.12 -8.70
N LEU A 39 -7.96 -4.00 -8.01
CA LEU A 39 -8.20 -3.89 -6.56
C LEU A 39 -9.69 -3.88 -6.21
N TYR A 40 -10.52 -3.28 -7.06
CA TYR A 40 -11.93 -3.01 -6.82
C TYR A 40 -12.77 -3.30 -8.08
N PRO A 41 -14.10 -3.48 -7.95
CA PRO A 41 -14.97 -3.66 -9.09
C PRO A 41 -14.81 -2.54 -10.13
N VAL A 42 -14.92 -2.90 -11.41
CA VAL A 42 -14.87 -1.93 -12.50
C VAL A 42 -16.08 -0.99 -12.39
N ASP A 43 -15.83 0.31 -12.53
CA ASP A 43 -16.85 1.35 -12.56
C ASP A 43 -16.98 1.86 -14.01
N PRO A 44 -17.98 1.38 -14.78
CA PRO A 44 -18.09 1.72 -16.19
C PRO A 44 -18.32 3.20 -16.46
N GLN A 45 -19.02 3.89 -15.56
CA GLN A 45 -19.35 5.31 -15.73
C GLN A 45 -18.10 6.15 -15.49
N ARG A 46 -17.40 5.90 -14.38
CA ARG A 46 -16.18 6.65 -14.03
C ARG A 46 -15.06 6.45 -15.04
N LEU A 47 -15.01 5.29 -15.68
CA LEU A 47 -14.00 4.93 -16.68
C LEU A 47 -14.46 5.20 -18.13
N ASN A 48 -15.68 5.69 -18.32
CA ASN A 48 -16.29 5.95 -19.63
C ASN A 48 -16.27 4.74 -20.58
N ILE A 49 -16.65 3.58 -20.06
CA ILE A 49 -16.70 2.28 -20.75
C ILE A 49 -18.07 1.60 -20.52
N PRO A 50 -19.19 2.21 -20.95
CA PRO A 50 -20.54 1.80 -20.55
C PRO A 50 -20.93 0.37 -20.97
N ASP A 51 -20.26 -0.19 -21.97
CA ASP A 51 -20.49 -1.54 -22.50
C ASP A 51 -19.80 -2.65 -21.69
N TYR A 52 -19.09 -2.33 -20.59
CA TYR A 52 -18.31 -3.30 -19.83
C TYR A 52 -19.13 -4.50 -19.34
N TYR A 53 -20.28 -4.26 -18.69
CA TYR A 53 -21.14 -5.33 -18.19
C TYR A 53 -21.98 -6.00 -19.29
N GLU A 54 -22.02 -5.43 -20.50
CA GLU A 54 -22.57 -6.12 -21.66
C GLU A 54 -21.60 -7.19 -22.16
N LYS A 55 -20.29 -6.91 -22.12
CA LYS A 55 -19.23 -7.83 -22.60
C LYS A 55 -18.76 -8.80 -21.52
N ILE A 56 -18.64 -8.35 -20.27
CA ILE A 56 -18.15 -9.15 -19.14
C ILE A 56 -19.32 -9.58 -18.26
N LYS A 57 -19.62 -10.88 -18.28
CA LYS A 57 -20.80 -11.46 -17.61
C LYS A 57 -20.58 -11.78 -16.13
N GLU A 58 -19.36 -12.17 -15.77
CA GLU A 58 -18.98 -12.52 -14.40
C GLU A 58 -17.84 -11.62 -13.94
N PRO A 59 -18.12 -10.35 -13.57
CA PRO A 59 -17.09 -9.43 -13.12
C PRO A 59 -16.44 -9.93 -11.83
N MET A 60 -15.13 -9.75 -11.72
CA MET A 60 -14.35 -10.17 -10.56
C MET A 60 -13.20 -9.21 -10.31
N ASP A 61 -12.83 -9.03 -9.04
CA ASP A 61 -11.74 -8.17 -8.56
C ASP A 61 -11.19 -8.68 -7.23
N LEU A 62 -10.00 -8.25 -6.83
CA LEU A 62 -9.32 -8.73 -5.62
C LEU A 62 -10.07 -8.39 -4.32
N SER A 63 -10.85 -7.31 -4.26
CA SER A 63 -11.69 -7.02 -3.09
C SER A 63 -12.86 -7.99 -2.99
N THR A 64 -13.50 -8.33 -4.12
CA THR A 64 -14.58 -9.32 -4.20
C THR A 64 -14.07 -10.72 -3.85
N VAL A 65 -12.92 -11.14 -4.37
CA VAL A 65 -12.28 -12.41 -3.99
C VAL A 65 -11.99 -12.45 -2.48
N SER A 66 -11.54 -11.33 -1.90
CA SER A 66 -11.30 -11.27 -0.44
C SER A 66 -12.60 -11.40 0.35
N LYS A 67 -13.67 -10.72 -0.06
CA LYS A 67 -14.99 -10.82 0.57
C LYS A 67 -15.55 -12.24 0.47
N LYS A 68 -15.40 -12.91 -0.68
CA LYS A 68 -15.80 -14.33 -0.86
C LYS A 68 -15.02 -15.25 0.07
N LEU A 69 -13.71 -15.01 0.25
CA LEU A 69 -12.90 -15.77 1.20
C LEU A 69 -13.35 -15.56 2.65
N ASP A 70 -13.56 -14.31 3.06
CA ASP A 70 -13.97 -13.97 4.44
C ASP A 70 -15.40 -14.44 4.75
N ALA A 71 -16.27 -14.51 3.74
CA ALA A 71 -17.61 -15.09 3.84
C ALA A 71 -17.63 -16.62 3.68
N ASN A 72 -16.47 -17.28 3.68
CA ASN A 72 -16.30 -18.74 3.55
C ASN A 72 -17.00 -19.34 2.32
N VAL A 73 -17.06 -18.59 1.21
CA VAL A 73 -17.73 -19.02 -0.03
C VAL A 73 -16.94 -20.12 -0.74
N TYR A 74 -15.62 -20.12 -0.61
CA TYR A 74 -14.74 -21.09 -1.28
C TYR A 74 -14.63 -22.40 -0.51
N LYS A 75 -14.89 -23.51 -1.19
CA LYS A 75 -14.73 -24.87 -0.65
C LYS A 75 -13.31 -25.41 -0.82
N SER A 76 -12.57 -24.83 -1.76
CA SER A 76 -11.19 -25.22 -2.07
C SER A 76 -10.34 -24.03 -2.48
N THR A 77 -9.02 -24.18 -2.39
CA THR A 77 -8.08 -23.18 -2.89
C THR A 77 -8.11 -23.07 -4.41
N ASP A 78 -8.59 -24.11 -5.11
CA ASP A 78 -8.80 -24.11 -6.55
C ASP A 78 -9.93 -23.16 -6.97
N GLU A 79 -11.03 -23.08 -6.21
CA GLU A 79 -12.11 -22.12 -6.49
C GLU A 79 -11.65 -20.67 -6.33
N LEU A 80 -10.82 -20.38 -5.33
CA LEU A 80 -10.21 -19.04 -5.18
C LEU A 80 -9.28 -18.72 -6.34
N LYS A 81 -8.45 -19.68 -6.77
CA LYS A 81 -7.59 -19.51 -7.96
C LYS A 81 -8.42 -19.29 -9.22
N ALA A 82 -9.56 -19.97 -9.36
CA ALA A 82 -10.46 -19.81 -10.49
C ALA A 82 -10.99 -18.37 -10.59
N ASP A 83 -11.41 -17.75 -9.49
CA ASP A 83 -11.84 -16.35 -9.49
C ASP A 83 -10.72 -15.36 -9.82
N ILE A 84 -9.49 -15.60 -9.34
CA ILE A 84 -8.32 -14.78 -9.71
C ILE A 84 -8.04 -14.90 -11.21
N ASN A 85 -8.13 -16.11 -11.77
CA ASN A 85 -7.99 -16.35 -13.20
C ASN A 85 -9.14 -15.73 -14.01
N LEU A 86 -10.37 -15.75 -13.50
CA LEU A 86 -11.54 -15.12 -14.11
C LEU A 86 -11.34 -13.60 -14.21
N MET A 87 -10.89 -12.96 -13.12
CA MET A 87 -10.53 -11.54 -13.11
C MET A 87 -9.50 -11.19 -14.20
N LEU A 88 -8.44 -12.00 -14.35
CA LEU A 88 -7.41 -11.80 -15.38
C LEU A 88 -7.96 -12.06 -16.79
N SER A 89 -8.77 -13.11 -16.97
CA SER A 89 -9.42 -13.44 -18.25
C SER A 89 -10.38 -12.34 -18.71
N ASN A 90 -11.18 -11.79 -17.79
CA ASN A 90 -12.06 -10.65 -18.06
C ASN A 90 -11.29 -9.44 -18.54
N CYS A 91 -10.11 -9.18 -17.95
CA CYS A 91 -9.22 -8.12 -18.38
C CYS A 91 -8.82 -8.30 -19.85
N TYR A 92 -8.39 -9.50 -20.25
CA TYR A 92 -7.96 -9.78 -21.62
C TYR A 92 -9.11 -9.87 -22.62
N THR A 93 -10.31 -10.20 -22.14
CA THR A 93 -11.53 -10.23 -22.96
C THR A 93 -11.99 -8.82 -23.30
N TYR A 94 -11.93 -7.90 -22.33
CA TYR A 94 -12.39 -6.52 -22.53
C TYR A 94 -11.33 -5.61 -23.16
N ASN A 95 -10.08 -5.73 -22.74
CA ASN A 95 -9.01 -4.80 -23.13
C ASN A 95 -8.18 -5.35 -24.30
N GLN A 96 -7.82 -4.46 -25.24
CA GLN A 96 -6.88 -4.81 -26.31
C GLN A 96 -5.48 -5.10 -25.74
N SER A 97 -4.76 -6.01 -26.43
CA SER A 97 -3.50 -6.58 -25.94
C SER A 97 -2.38 -5.58 -25.67
N ASP A 98 -2.39 -4.42 -26.33
CA ASP A 98 -1.39 -3.36 -26.28
C ASP A 98 -1.64 -2.31 -25.19
N THR A 99 -2.86 -2.29 -24.62
CA THR A 99 -3.27 -1.36 -23.56
C THR A 99 -2.45 -1.53 -22.29
N ALA A 100 -2.30 -0.43 -21.53
CA ALA A 100 -1.59 -0.45 -20.25
C ALA A 100 -2.23 -1.43 -19.25
N VAL A 101 -3.56 -1.51 -19.20
CA VAL A 101 -4.29 -2.40 -18.29
C VAL A 101 -4.05 -3.87 -18.63
N CYS A 102 -4.03 -4.23 -19.93
CA CYS A 102 -3.68 -5.59 -20.35
C CYS A 102 -2.24 -5.96 -19.92
N LYS A 103 -1.27 -5.08 -20.14
CA LYS A 103 0.13 -5.29 -19.71
C LYS A 103 0.26 -5.43 -18.19
N MET A 104 -0.51 -4.65 -17.42
CA MET A 104 -0.59 -4.80 -15.97
C MET A 104 -1.19 -6.15 -15.56
N GLY A 105 -2.22 -6.62 -16.27
CA GLY A 105 -2.79 -7.95 -16.10
C GLY A 105 -1.76 -9.06 -16.32
N GLN A 106 -1.00 -8.99 -17.42
CA GLN A 106 0.06 -9.96 -17.74
C GLN A 106 1.16 -9.99 -16.67
N ALA A 107 1.57 -8.82 -16.19
CA ALA A 107 2.56 -8.72 -15.12
C ALA A 107 2.04 -9.30 -13.80
N LEU A 108 0.78 -9.02 -13.45
CA LEU A 108 0.14 -9.56 -12.25
C LEU A 108 -0.08 -11.08 -12.34
N GLU A 109 -0.45 -11.59 -13.51
CA GLU A 109 -0.57 -13.03 -13.79
C GLU A 109 0.77 -13.75 -13.66
N LYS A 110 1.85 -13.18 -14.22
CA LYS A 110 3.21 -13.71 -14.08
C LYS A 110 3.59 -13.80 -12.60
N TYR A 111 3.35 -12.73 -11.84
CA TYR A 111 3.62 -12.70 -10.40
C TYR A 111 2.80 -13.73 -9.62
N PHE A 112 1.51 -13.85 -9.94
CA PHE A 112 0.62 -14.87 -9.35
C PHE A 112 1.14 -16.29 -9.59
N LYS A 113 1.53 -16.63 -10.82
CA LYS A 113 2.12 -17.94 -11.17
C LYS A 113 3.43 -18.18 -10.40
N GLN A 114 4.29 -17.17 -10.28
CA GLN A 114 5.53 -17.27 -9.49
C GLN A 114 5.26 -17.54 -8.01
N LEU A 115 4.23 -16.92 -7.42
CA LEU A 115 3.85 -17.18 -6.02
C LEU A 115 3.40 -18.62 -5.82
N LEU A 116 2.58 -19.15 -6.74
CA LEU A 116 2.14 -20.56 -6.71
C LEU A 116 3.33 -21.53 -6.86
N GLN A 117 4.26 -21.25 -7.78
CA GLN A 117 5.49 -22.03 -7.95
C GLN A 117 6.39 -22.01 -6.70
N LYS A 118 6.41 -20.88 -5.97
CA LYS A 118 7.11 -20.74 -4.68
C LYS A 118 6.34 -21.38 -3.51
N GLY A 119 5.29 -22.14 -3.78
CA GLY A 119 4.54 -22.90 -2.78
C GLY A 119 3.43 -22.12 -2.08
N ALA A 120 2.97 -20.97 -2.62
CA ALA A 120 1.76 -20.35 -2.12
C ALA A 120 0.59 -21.36 -2.20
N LEU A 121 -0.26 -21.38 -1.16
CA LEU A 121 -1.37 -22.33 -0.99
C LEU A 121 -0.95 -23.79 -0.74
N VAL A 122 0.34 -24.08 -0.61
CA VAL A 122 0.84 -25.40 -0.18
C VAL A 122 1.10 -25.37 1.32
N ARG A 123 0.51 -26.32 2.05
CA ARG A 123 0.81 -26.53 3.47
C ARG A 123 2.26 -27.01 3.61
N LYS A 124 3.11 -26.18 4.22
CA LYS A 124 4.46 -26.61 4.62
C LYS A 124 4.34 -27.66 5.72
N ARG A 125 5.07 -28.77 5.62
CA ARG A 125 5.12 -29.77 6.70
C ARG A 125 5.91 -29.19 7.88
N LYS A 126 5.54 -29.52 9.13
CA LYS A 126 6.27 -29.07 10.35
C LYS A 126 7.80 -29.24 10.27
N GLY A 127 8.29 -30.27 9.59
CA GLY A 127 9.73 -30.48 9.38
C GLY A 127 10.38 -29.55 8.34
N GLU A 128 9.61 -29.01 7.39
CA GLU A 128 10.09 -28.05 6.39
C GLU A 128 10.25 -26.64 6.97
N GLU A 129 9.45 -26.27 7.98
CA GLU A 129 9.59 -25.01 8.72
C GLU A 129 10.88 -24.99 9.58
N GLU A 130 11.21 -26.11 10.21
CA GLU A 130 12.49 -26.28 10.90
C GLU A 130 13.67 -26.38 9.93
N ALA A 131 13.49 -27.04 8.78
CA ALA A 131 14.51 -27.06 7.73
C ALA A 131 14.72 -25.66 7.11
N GLU A 132 13.67 -24.84 6.94
CA GLU A 132 13.77 -23.46 6.46
C GLU A 132 14.41 -22.54 7.50
N LYS A 133 14.11 -22.72 8.80
CA LYS A 133 14.86 -22.08 9.89
C LYS A 133 16.32 -22.53 9.97
N LYS A 134 16.63 -23.77 9.60
CA LYS A 134 18.01 -24.29 9.47
C LYS A 134 18.69 -23.88 8.16
N ARG A 135 17.93 -23.55 7.11
CA ARG A 135 18.40 -23.01 5.81
C ARG A 135 18.62 -21.51 5.84
N LYS A 136 18.02 -20.78 6.79
CA LYS A 136 18.51 -19.46 7.17
C LYS A 136 19.94 -19.63 7.63
N VAL A 137 20.87 -19.25 6.76
CA VAL A 137 22.29 -19.19 7.10
C VAL A 137 22.38 -18.32 8.35
N LYS A 138 23.09 -18.79 9.38
CA LYS A 138 23.40 -17.96 10.53
C LYS A 138 24.20 -16.78 9.98
N THR A 139 23.53 -15.63 9.88
CA THR A 139 24.10 -14.45 9.26
C THR A 139 24.95 -13.74 10.31
N ASP A 140 26.22 -13.55 9.99
CA ASP A 140 27.18 -12.72 10.72
C ASP A 140 27.08 -11.24 10.29
N MET A 141 26.14 -10.91 9.40
CA MET A 141 25.86 -9.55 8.96
C MET A 141 25.19 -8.75 10.09
N THR A 142 25.77 -7.59 10.42
CA THR A 142 25.17 -6.64 11.36
C THR A 142 23.93 -5.99 10.75
N GLU A 143 23.04 -5.45 11.60
CA GLU A 143 21.88 -4.68 11.14
C GLU A 143 22.27 -3.46 10.27
N GLU A 144 23.42 -2.84 10.56
CA GLU A 144 23.95 -1.73 9.77
C GLU A 144 24.39 -2.18 8.37
N GLU A 145 25.09 -3.31 8.28
CA GLU A 145 25.51 -3.90 7.00
C GLU A 145 24.31 -4.37 6.18
N TYR A 146 23.31 -4.98 6.82
CA TYR A 146 22.07 -5.38 6.15
C TYR A 146 21.34 -4.16 5.57
N ALA A 147 21.17 -3.11 6.38
CA ALA A 147 20.55 -1.87 5.94
C ALA A 147 21.32 -1.24 4.78
N LYS A 148 22.66 -1.23 4.84
CA LYS A 148 23.54 -0.73 3.78
C LYS A 148 23.37 -1.50 2.48
N CYS A 149 23.33 -2.83 2.53
CA CYS A 149 23.11 -3.68 1.34
C CYS A 149 21.73 -3.43 0.73
N LEU A 150 20.69 -3.36 1.56
CA LEU A 150 19.32 -3.12 1.12
C LEU A 150 19.15 -1.73 0.51
N GLU A 151 19.72 -0.69 1.12
CA GLU A 151 19.70 0.69 0.62
C GLU A 151 20.42 0.76 -0.74
N SER A 152 21.59 0.13 -0.87
CA SER A 152 22.37 0.09 -2.11
C SER A 152 21.61 -0.61 -3.24
N LEU A 153 20.95 -1.75 -2.96
CA LEU A 153 20.09 -2.43 -3.92
C LEU A 153 18.88 -1.57 -4.32
N ASN A 154 18.24 -0.90 -3.37
CA ASN A 154 17.08 -0.05 -3.66
C ASN A 154 17.45 1.18 -4.48
N GLU A 155 18.65 1.72 -4.28
CA GLU A 155 19.16 2.86 -5.03
C GLU A 155 19.54 2.46 -6.46
N ILE A 156 20.34 1.40 -6.65
CA ILE A 156 20.86 1.03 -7.97
C ILE A 156 19.77 0.59 -8.96
N VAL A 157 18.62 0.10 -8.48
CA VAL A 157 17.48 -0.29 -9.35
C VAL A 157 16.62 0.89 -9.82
N LYS A 158 16.82 2.11 -9.29
CA LYS A 158 15.98 3.27 -9.64
C LYS A 158 16.04 3.61 -11.13
N ALA A 159 14.94 4.15 -11.66
CA ALA A 159 14.79 4.52 -13.07
C ALA A 159 15.87 5.50 -13.58
N LYS A 160 16.46 6.33 -12.70
CA LYS A 160 17.57 7.21 -13.10
C LYS A 160 18.82 6.44 -13.60
N TYR A 161 18.97 5.18 -13.24
CA TYR A 161 20.03 4.29 -13.71
C TYR A 161 19.58 3.37 -14.86
N ARG A 162 18.39 3.57 -15.45
CA ARG A 162 17.84 2.72 -16.52
C ARG A 162 18.81 2.51 -17.69
N ARG A 163 19.65 3.50 -18.01
CA ARG A 163 20.64 3.43 -19.08
C ARG A 163 21.76 2.40 -18.84
N ILE A 164 21.96 1.98 -17.59
CA ILE A 164 23.05 1.06 -17.20
C ILE A 164 22.56 -0.20 -16.47
N ASN A 165 21.38 -0.17 -15.83
CA ASN A 165 20.90 -1.27 -15.00
C ASN A 165 19.94 -2.23 -15.71
N TRP A 166 19.35 -1.85 -16.84
CA TRP A 166 18.25 -2.61 -17.47
C TRP A 166 18.56 -4.09 -17.77
N PRO A 167 19.80 -4.51 -18.15
CA PRO A 167 20.08 -5.92 -18.41
C PRO A 167 20.17 -6.78 -17.14
N PHE A 168 20.30 -6.16 -15.97
CA PHE A 168 20.68 -6.81 -14.71
C PHE A 168 19.55 -6.83 -13.68
N LEU A 169 18.38 -6.29 -14.01
CA LEU A 169 17.25 -6.17 -13.08
C LEU A 169 16.62 -7.53 -12.75
N GLU A 170 16.61 -8.45 -13.70
CA GLU A 170 15.93 -9.74 -13.65
C GLU A 170 16.85 -10.83 -14.22
N PRO A 171 16.59 -12.12 -13.94
CA PRO A 171 17.35 -13.22 -14.54
C PRO A 171 17.33 -13.16 -16.06
N VAL A 172 18.44 -13.58 -16.69
CA VAL A 172 18.55 -13.61 -18.16
C VAL A 172 17.49 -14.56 -18.73
N ASP A 173 16.74 -14.07 -19.72
CA ASP A 173 15.77 -14.91 -20.43
C ASP A 173 16.51 -15.73 -21.50
N GLU A 174 16.61 -17.05 -21.30
CA GLU A 174 17.30 -17.95 -22.23
C GLU A 174 16.64 -17.99 -23.61
N THR A 175 15.36 -17.64 -23.72
CA THR A 175 14.69 -17.55 -25.02
C THR A 175 15.20 -16.38 -25.85
N LEU A 176 15.70 -15.32 -25.19
CA LEU A 176 16.29 -14.14 -25.82
C LEU A 176 17.81 -14.25 -25.91
N VAL A 177 18.44 -14.99 -24.99
CA VAL A 177 19.88 -15.23 -24.94
C VAL A 177 20.14 -16.74 -24.90
N PRO A 178 20.08 -17.43 -26.06
CA PRO A 178 20.28 -18.86 -26.12
C PRO A 178 21.65 -19.28 -25.58
N ASN A 179 21.70 -20.43 -24.91
CA ASN A 179 22.91 -21.02 -24.32
C ASN A 179 23.52 -20.21 -23.16
N TYR A 180 22.83 -19.22 -22.61
CA TYR A 180 23.36 -18.46 -21.48
C TYR A 180 23.65 -19.36 -20.27
N TYR A 181 22.69 -20.20 -19.88
CA TYR A 181 22.82 -21.07 -18.70
C TYR A 181 23.69 -22.30 -18.92
N THR A 182 24.09 -22.59 -20.16
CA THR A 182 25.08 -23.64 -20.44
C THR A 182 26.51 -23.14 -20.27
N LEU A 183 26.75 -21.85 -20.49
CA LEU A 183 28.07 -21.21 -20.35
C LEU A 183 28.27 -20.55 -18.99
N ILE A 184 27.21 -19.97 -18.42
CA ILE A 184 27.24 -19.28 -17.13
C ILE A 184 26.67 -20.19 -16.05
N THR A 185 27.57 -20.72 -15.21
CA THR A 185 27.25 -21.74 -14.19
C THR A 185 26.64 -21.16 -12.90
N HIS A 186 26.87 -19.87 -12.63
CA HIS A 186 26.39 -19.19 -11.44
C HIS A 186 25.67 -17.89 -11.83
N PRO A 187 24.49 -17.98 -12.46
CA PRO A 187 23.75 -16.79 -12.89
C PRO A 187 23.35 -15.94 -11.69
N MET A 188 23.45 -14.63 -11.82
CA MET A 188 23.08 -13.67 -10.79
C MET A 188 22.51 -12.40 -11.41
N ASP A 189 21.54 -11.80 -10.73
CA ASP A 189 20.85 -10.57 -11.10
C ASP A 189 20.36 -9.84 -9.84
N LEU A 190 19.99 -8.57 -9.98
CA LEU A 190 19.60 -7.72 -8.85
C LEU A 190 18.32 -8.18 -8.14
N SER A 191 17.37 -8.82 -8.83
CA SER A 191 16.16 -9.38 -8.20
C SER A 191 16.47 -10.64 -7.40
N THR A 192 17.38 -11.48 -7.89
CA THR A 192 17.87 -12.67 -7.19
C THR A 192 18.64 -12.26 -5.95
N MET A 193 19.55 -11.28 -6.05
CA MET A 193 20.26 -10.72 -4.89
C MET A 193 19.30 -10.15 -3.84
N ARG A 194 18.27 -9.41 -4.26
CA ARG A 194 17.23 -8.90 -3.35
C ARG A 194 16.49 -10.04 -2.64
N THR A 195 16.20 -11.11 -3.37
CA THR A 195 15.55 -12.32 -2.81
C THR A 195 16.46 -13.01 -1.79
N LYS A 196 17.75 -13.18 -2.10
CA LYS A 196 18.75 -13.73 -1.15
C LYS A 196 18.88 -12.87 0.10
N LEU A 197 18.99 -11.54 -0.05
CA LEU A 197 19.12 -10.61 1.08
C LEU A 197 17.90 -10.63 1.99
N THR A 198 16.71 -10.42 1.44
CA THR A 198 15.46 -10.41 2.23
C THR A 198 15.07 -11.77 2.78
N GLY A 199 15.57 -12.85 2.18
CA GLY A 199 15.47 -14.21 2.70
C GLY A 199 16.51 -14.55 3.79
N HIS A 200 17.39 -13.61 4.15
CA HIS A 200 18.55 -13.84 5.03
C HIS A 200 19.39 -15.04 4.60
N GLN A 201 19.64 -15.16 3.29
CA GLN A 201 20.43 -16.25 2.72
C GLN A 201 21.93 -15.91 2.65
N TYR A 202 22.31 -14.65 2.92
CA TYR A 202 23.72 -14.25 3.00
C TYR A 202 24.26 -14.46 4.41
N SER A 203 25.35 -15.22 4.49
CA SER A 203 26.15 -15.38 5.71
C SER A 203 26.77 -14.07 6.18
N GLY A 204 27.14 -13.16 5.28
CA GLY A 204 27.80 -11.90 5.61
C GLY A 204 27.81 -10.93 4.43
N ILE A 205 28.30 -9.71 4.68
CA ILE A 205 28.38 -8.64 3.66
C ILE A 205 29.23 -9.04 2.45
N ASP A 206 30.29 -9.84 2.67
CA ASP A 206 31.18 -10.31 1.61
C ASP A 206 30.47 -11.23 0.61
N GLU A 207 29.56 -12.09 1.07
CA GLU A 207 28.80 -12.98 0.18
C GLU A 207 27.83 -12.18 -0.71
N PHE A 208 27.24 -11.13 -0.15
CA PHE A 208 26.42 -10.18 -0.91
C PHE A 208 27.25 -9.44 -1.98
N LEU A 209 28.45 -8.98 -1.63
CA LEU A 209 29.36 -8.32 -2.59
C LEU A 209 29.86 -9.28 -3.66
N ASN A 210 30.18 -10.53 -3.29
CA ASN A 210 30.61 -11.56 -4.23
C ASN A 210 29.52 -11.90 -5.26
N ASP A 211 28.24 -11.91 -4.88
CA ASP A 211 27.14 -12.07 -5.83
C ASP A 211 27.05 -10.88 -6.81
N PHE A 212 27.28 -9.65 -6.32
CA PHE A 212 27.31 -8.48 -7.19
C PHE A 212 28.45 -8.58 -8.21
N ASP A 213 29.64 -8.93 -7.75
CA ASP A 213 30.80 -9.16 -8.62
C ASP A 213 30.56 -10.33 -9.59
N THR A 214 29.91 -11.40 -9.15
CA THR A 214 29.52 -12.53 -10.00
C THR A 214 28.62 -12.09 -11.14
N MET A 215 27.60 -11.27 -10.85
CA MET A 215 26.72 -10.70 -11.88
C MET A 215 27.50 -9.92 -12.94
N VAL A 216 28.43 -9.06 -12.51
CA VAL A 216 29.28 -8.26 -13.41
C VAL A 216 30.25 -9.14 -14.20
N ASN A 217 30.92 -10.08 -13.54
CA ASN A 217 31.91 -10.97 -14.15
C ASN A 217 31.27 -11.95 -15.15
N ASN A 218 30.08 -12.46 -14.86
CA ASN A 218 29.31 -13.27 -15.81
C ASN A 218 29.01 -12.49 -17.09
N CYS A 219 28.61 -11.23 -16.96
CA CYS A 219 28.37 -10.37 -18.12
C CYS A 219 29.64 -10.20 -18.96
N HIS A 220 30.77 -9.90 -18.33
CA HIS A 220 32.06 -9.75 -19.03
C HIS A 220 32.58 -11.06 -19.64
N SER A 221 32.25 -12.21 -19.03
CA SER A 221 32.65 -13.52 -19.53
C SER A 221 31.79 -13.98 -20.72
N PHE A 222 30.50 -13.63 -20.70
CA PHE A 222 29.56 -14.02 -21.76
C PHE A 222 29.61 -13.06 -22.97
N ASN A 223 29.77 -11.76 -22.73
CA ASN A 223 29.66 -10.73 -23.77
C ASN A 223 31.04 -10.24 -24.19
N ALA A 224 31.21 -10.00 -25.50
CA ALA A 224 32.44 -9.43 -26.03
C ALA A 224 32.67 -8.00 -25.50
N GLU A 225 33.95 -7.66 -25.30
CA GLU A 225 34.38 -6.32 -24.89
C GLU A 225 33.89 -5.26 -25.88
N GLY A 226 33.39 -4.14 -25.35
CA GLY A 226 32.87 -3.03 -26.15
C GLY A 226 31.39 -3.14 -26.55
N THR A 227 30.72 -4.28 -26.34
CA THR A 227 29.27 -4.37 -26.54
C THR A 227 28.50 -3.51 -25.53
N ASP A 228 27.29 -3.07 -25.88
CA ASP A 228 26.47 -2.20 -25.02
C ASP A 228 26.25 -2.79 -23.62
N VAL A 229 26.00 -4.10 -23.52
CA VAL A 229 25.76 -4.78 -22.25
C VAL A 229 27.06 -4.90 -21.44
N TYR A 230 28.19 -5.15 -22.09
CA TYR A 230 29.51 -5.13 -21.44
C TYR A 230 29.81 -3.75 -20.84
N VAL A 231 29.60 -2.68 -21.62
CA VAL A 231 29.79 -1.30 -21.16
C VAL A 231 28.82 -0.95 -20.03
N CYS A 232 27.58 -1.44 -20.09
CA CYS A 232 26.61 -1.31 -19.00
C CYS A 232 27.14 -1.95 -17.70
N ALA A 233 27.68 -3.17 -17.75
CA ALA A 233 28.24 -3.85 -16.58
C ALA A 233 29.37 -3.05 -15.93
N THR A 234 30.32 -2.53 -16.72
CA THR A 234 31.41 -1.69 -16.22
C THR A 234 30.89 -0.43 -15.52
N LYS A 235 29.92 0.26 -16.14
CA LYS A 235 29.32 1.48 -15.57
C LYS A 235 28.49 1.19 -14.33
N LEU A 236 27.73 0.10 -14.33
CA LEU A 236 26.93 -0.33 -13.19
C LEU A 236 27.83 -0.66 -11.99
N ASN A 237 28.95 -1.35 -12.22
CA ASN A 237 29.93 -1.67 -11.19
C ASN A 237 30.51 -0.41 -10.56
N ALA A 238 30.97 0.55 -11.38
CA ALA A 238 31.47 1.83 -10.89
C ALA A 238 30.42 2.61 -10.08
N GLN A 239 29.17 2.64 -10.58
CA GLN A 239 28.07 3.32 -9.90
C GLN A 239 27.68 2.65 -8.58
N PHE A 240 27.67 1.33 -8.54
CA PHE A 240 27.37 0.56 -7.34
C PHE A 240 28.44 0.76 -6.27
N LYS A 241 29.73 0.67 -6.62
CA LYS A 241 30.83 0.99 -5.70
C LYS A 241 30.69 2.41 -5.15
N GLN A 242 30.35 3.38 -5.99
CA GLN A 242 30.09 4.73 -5.53
C GLN A 242 28.92 4.80 -4.53
N ILE A 243 27.82 4.09 -4.75
CA ILE A 243 26.66 4.04 -3.84
C ILE A 243 27.02 3.31 -2.54
N PHE A 244 27.75 2.22 -2.63
CA PHE A 244 28.09 1.35 -1.51
C PHE A 244 29.18 1.95 -0.62
N ASP A 245 30.16 2.62 -1.20
CA ASP A 245 31.27 3.26 -0.48
C ASP A 245 30.95 4.69 -0.04
N GLN A 246 29.83 5.25 -0.51
CA GLN A 246 29.32 6.51 0.01
C GLN A 246 29.02 6.34 1.51
N LYS A 247 29.93 6.85 2.35
CA LYS A 247 29.56 7.26 3.70
C LYS A 247 28.39 8.21 3.54
N LYS A 248 27.27 7.95 4.23
CA LYS A 248 26.20 8.94 4.36
C LYS A 248 26.88 10.29 4.62
N LYS A 249 26.76 11.24 3.68
CA LYS A 249 26.70 12.63 4.14
C LYS A 249 25.60 12.56 5.17
N LYS A 250 25.92 12.78 6.45
CA LYS A 250 24.90 12.91 7.50
C LYS A 250 23.79 13.74 6.83
N PRO A 251 22.55 13.25 6.77
CA PRO A 251 21.47 14.05 6.21
C PRO A 251 21.64 15.41 6.87
N ASP A 252 21.67 16.48 6.06
CA ASP A 252 21.76 17.82 6.60
C ASP A 252 20.83 17.88 7.81
N ASP A 253 21.40 18.17 8.97
CA ASP A 253 20.84 17.92 10.30
C ASP A 253 19.43 18.50 10.39
N THR A 254 19.11 19.48 9.55
CA THR A 254 17.79 19.97 9.19
C THR A 254 16.71 18.88 9.08
N SER A 255 16.85 17.82 8.27
CA SER A 255 15.74 16.84 8.11
C SER A 255 15.56 15.95 9.35
N GLY A 256 16.65 15.60 10.02
CA GLY A 256 16.62 14.85 11.28
C GLY A 256 16.06 15.70 12.42
N ARG A 257 16.51 16.96 12.52
CA ARG A 257 15.97 17.99 13.42
C ARG A 257 14.50 18.25 13.16
N ILE A 258 14.05 18.35 11.91
CA ILE A 258 12.61 18.52 11.59
C ILE A 258 11.81 17.34 12.15
N SER A 259 12.28 16.11 11.95
CA SER A 259 11.60 14.93 12.48
C SER A 259 11.59 14.90 14.02
N MET A 260 12.70 15.28 14.65
CA MET A 260 12.83 15.35 16.11
C MET A 260 11.95 16.45 16.71
N LEU A 261 11.96 17.64 16.10
CA LEU A 261 11.15 18.79 16.52
C LEU A 261 9.65 18.48 16.37
N ARG A 262 9.22 17.82 15.28
CA ARG A 262 7.84 17.35 15.13
C ARG A 262 7.42 16.40 16.25
N GLY A 263 8.30 15.46 16.63
CA GLY A 263 8.04 14.56 17.75
C GLY A 263 7.92 15.29 19.09
N LEU A 264 8.79 16.27 19.35
CA LEU A 264 8.74 17.10 20.55
C LEU A 264 7.46 17.96 20.59
N ILE A 265 7.05 18.54 19.46
CA ILE A 265 5.79 19.31 19.36
C ILE A 265 4.61 18.42 19.76
N THR A 266 4.46 17.24 19.16
CA THR A 266 3.37 16.32 19.50
C THR A 266 3.41 15.89 20.97
N GLN A 267 4.60 15.68 21.54
CA GLN A 267 4.74 15.35 22.96
C GLN A 267 4.29 16.52 23.85
N TYR A 268 4.72 17.74 23.55
CA TYR A 268 4.35 18.93 24.33
C TYR A 268 2.87 19.28 24.17
N GLU A 269 2.27 19.10 23.00
CA GLU A 269 0.82 19.25 22.79
C GLU A 269 0.03 18.25 23.65
N ALA A 270 0.48 17.00 23.73
CA ALA A 270 -0.15 15.99 24.56
C ALA A 270 0.02 16.26 26.07
N GLU A 271 1.16 16.81 26.47
CA GLU A 271 1.41 17.22 27.87
C GLU A 271 0.61 18.48 28.24
N LEU A 272 0.56 19.47 27.35
CA LEU A 272 -0.25 20.68 27.49
C LEU A 272 -1.72 20.32 27.68
N ARG A 273 -2.27 19.42 26.85
CA ARG A 273 -3.64 18.92 26.97
C ARG A 273 -3.95 18.35 28.35
N LYS A 274 -3.03 17.54 28.90
CA LYS A 274 -3.18 16.96 30.25
C LYS A 274 -3.10 17.99 31.37
N LEU A 275 -2.35 19.07 31.17
CA LEU A 275 -2.23 20.16 32.14
C LEU A 275 -3.45 21.09 32.08
N GLU A 276 -3.95 21.40 30.89
CA GLU A 276 -5.18 22.17 30.67
C GLU A 276 -6.41 21.45 31.23
N GLU A 277 -6.49 20.12 31.05
CA GLU A 277 -7.50 19.27 31.69
C GLU A 277 -7.46 19.34 33.23
N LYS A 278 -6.30 19.62 33.83
CA LYS A 278 -6.13 19.73 35.29
C LYS A 278 -6.43 21.13 35.83
N THR A 279 -6.21 22.18 35.04
CA THR A 279 -6.40 23.58 35.47
C THR A 279 -7.78 24.13 35.13
N GLY A 280 -8.56 23.44 34.28
CA GLY A 280 -9.88 23.92 33.84
C GLY A 280 -9.80 25.20 33.00
N THR A 281 -8.61 25.56 32.53
CA THR A 281 -8.38 26.68 31.62
C THR A 281 -8.59 26.19 30.20
N GLU A 282 -9.82 26.29 29.68
CA GLU A 282 -10.10 26.12 28.25
C GLU A 282 -9.47 27.28 27.45
N THR A 283 -8.19 27.15 27.13
CA THR A 283 -7.51 27.97 26.11
C THR A 283 -7.45 27.28 24.77
N VAL A 284 -8.44 26.45 24.45
CA VAL A 284 -8.49 25.68 23.20
C VAL A 284 -8.66 26.63 22.01
N GLU A 285 -7.62 26.78 21.19
CA GLU A 285 -7.76 27.29 19.83
C GLU A 285 -8.68 26.35 19.05
N PHE A 286 -9.68 26.90 18.34
CA PHE A 286 -10.53 26.18 17.40
C PHE A 286 -9.68 25.48 16.34
N GLY A 287 -9.43 24.19 16.58
CA GLY A 287 -8.73 23.31 15.66
C GLY A 287 -9.63 22.88 14.50
N TYR A 288 -9.04 22.19 13.53
CA TYR A 288 -9.76 21.71 12.34
C TYR A 288 -10.99 20.86 12.66
N GLU A 289 -10.89 19.95 13.63
CA GLU A 289 -12.00 19.08 14.02
C GLU A 289 -13.16 19.86 14.66
N GLU A 290 -12.86 20.90 15.43
CA GLU A 290 -13.86 21.73 16.11
C GLU A 290 -14.58 22.64 15.12
N LYS A 291 -13.86 23.18 14.13
CA LYS A 291 -14.47 23.90 13.00
C LYS A 291 -15.40 22.98 12.19
N LEU A 292 -14.99 21.74 11.94
CA LEU A 292 -15.82 20.78 11.21
C LEU A 292 -17.08 20.39 11.99
N LYS A 293 -16.98 20.25 13.32
CA LYS A 293 -18.13 19.99 14.19
C LYS A 293 -19.09 21.18 14.22
N LEU A 294 -18.56 22.39 14.36
CA LEU A 294 -19.35 23.62 14.33
C LEU A 294 -20.08 23.79 13.00
N LYS A 295 -19.42 23.49 11.88
CA LYS A 295 -20.03 23.50 10.54
C LYS A 295 -21.24 22.56 10.47
N LYS A 296 -21.08 21.30 10.91
CA LYS A 296 -22.18 20.32 10.94
C LYS A 296 -23.35 20.75 11.82
N MET A 297 -23.07 21.42 12.94
CA MET A 297 -24.13 21.95 13.80
C MET A 297 -24.87 23.09 13.09
N ILE A 298 -24.18 24.00 12.41
CA ILE A 298 -24.84 25.07 11.64
C ILE A 298 -25.78 24.47 10.57
N ASP A 299 -25.31 23.47 9.82
CA ASP A 299 -26.07 22.80 8.76
C ASP A 299 -27.32 22.05 9.27
N ALA A 300 -27.36 21.70 10.56
CA ALA A 300 -28.45 20.96 11.18
C ALA A 300 -29.60 21.86 11.71
N ILE A 301 -29.44 23.20 11.68
CA ILE A 301 -30.49 24.12 12.13
C ILE A 301 -31.55 24.28 11.03
N PRO A 302 -32.84 24.00 11.31
CA PRO A 302 -33.91 24.15 10.32
C PRO A 302 -34.03 25.58 9.78
N LEU A 303 -34.30 25.74 8.47
CA LEU A 303 -34.40 27.05 7.82
C LEU A 303 -35.35 28.03 8.52
N ALA A 304 -36.49 27.53 9.03
CA ALA A 304 -37.49 28.33 9.75
C ALA A 304 -36.98 28.95 11.07
N ARG A 305 -35.82 28.50 11.57
CA ARG A 305 -35.20 28.96 12.81
C ARG A 305 -33.89 29.72 12.59
N LEU A 306 -33.47 29.90 11.33
CA LEU A 306 -32.26 30.67 10.99
C LEU A 306 -32.45 32.18 11.14
N ALA A 307 -33.66 32.72 10.99
CA ALA A 307 -33.86 34.17 10.98
C ALA A 307 -33.51 34.90 12.30
N PRO A 308 -33.91 34.42 13.50
CA PRO A 308 -33.47 35.03 14.77
C PRO A 308 -31.97 34.86 15.03
N LEU A 309 -31.41 33.71 14.60
CA LEU A 309 -29.98 33.41 14.69
C LEU A 309 -29.14 34.35 13.81
N LEU A 310 -29.62 34.60 12.59
CA LEU A 310 -29.03 35.53 11.63
C LEU A 310 -28.96 36.96 12.19
N THR A 311 -30.05 37.44 12.79
CA THR A 311 -30.08 38.75 13.46
C THR A 311 -29.07 38.79 14.61
N TYR A 312 -29.03 37.75 15.46
CA TYR A 312 -28.06 37.68 16.56
C TYR A 312 -26.60 37.68 16.07
N ILE A 313 -26.30 36.92 15.01
CA ILE A 313 -24.96 36.87 14.39
C ILE A 313 -24.62 38.22 13.75
N GLN A 314 -25.56 38.91 13.11
CA GLN A 314 -25.35 40.25 12.54
C GLN A 314 -25.04 41.31 13.62
N GLU A 315 -25.73 41.24 14.77
CA GLU A 315 -25.55 42.19 15.87
C GLU A 315 -24.25 41.94 16.65
N ASN A 316 -23.87 40.66 16.84
CA ASN A 316 -22.75 40.28 17.69
C ASN A 316 -21.47 39.91 16.91
N VAL A 317 -21.57 39.69 15.60
CA VAL A 317 -20.47 39.33 14.70
C VAL A 317 -20.60 40.04 13.34
N PRO A 318 -20.52 41.39 13.31
CA PRO A 318 -20.89 42.21 12.13
C PRO A 318 -19.95 42.06 10.92
N HIS A 319 -18.80 41.39 11.07
CA HIS A 319 -17.82 41.17 10.00
C HIS A 319 -18.08 39.91 9.17
N VAL A 320 -19.02 39.05 9.58
CA VAL A 320 -19.44 37.89 8.78
C VAL A 320 -20.32 38.40 7.63
N MET A 321 -19.77 38.48 6.43
CA MET A 321 -20.48 38.93 5.23
C MET A 321 -21.47 37.87 4.75
N PHE A 322 -22.73 38.25 4.59
CA PHE A 322 -23.77 37.42 3.99
C PHE A 322 -23.72 37.60 2.47
N SER A 323 -23.33 36.57 1.72
CA SER A 323 -23.52 36.58 0.27
C SER A 323 -24.99 36.35 -0.06
N GLU A 324 -25.48 37.13 -1.01
CA GLU A 324 -26.86 37.25 -1.53
C GLU A 324 -27.82 36.06 -1.29
N LEU A 325 -28.96 36.40 -0.69
CA LEU A 325 -30.29 35.75 -0.74
C LEU A 325 -30.32 34.21 -0.66
N ASP A 326 -30.77 33.74 0.52
CA ASP A 326 -31.24 32.40 0.86
C ASP A 326 -30.21 31.31 1.21
N VAL A 327 -28.90 31.61 1.25
CA VAL A 327 -27.88 30.65 1.73
C VAL A 327 -26.92 31.29 2.73
N LEU A 328 -26.90 30.77 3.97
CA LEU A 328 -25.92 31.10 4.99
C LEU A 328 -24.60 30.35 4.72
N GLU A 329 -23.68 30.92 3.93
CA GLU A 329 -22.34 30.34 3.75
C GLU A 329 -21.32 31.02 4.67
N VAL A 330 -21.07 30.43 5.85
CA VAL A 330 -20.05 30.92 6.79
C VAL A 330 -18.71 30.21 6.53
N ASN A 331 -17.70 30.95 6.07
CA ASN A 331 -16.34 30.44 5.96
C ASN A 331 -15.63 30.47 7.34
N LEU A 332 -15.61 29.34 8.05
CA LEU A 332 -14.99 29.21 9.38
C LEU A 332 -13.44 29.32 9.37
N ASP A 333 -12.82 29.28 8.20
CA ASP A 333 -11.35 29.34 8.08
C ASP A 333 -10.81 30.77 8.10
N VAL A 334 -11.66 31.76 7.85
CA VAL A 334 -11.28 33.19 7.87
C VAL A 334 -11.66 33.90 9.18
N LEU A 335 -12.33 33.22 10.10
CA LEU A 335 -12.76 33.78 11.38
C LEU A 335 -11.67 33.65 12.45
N ASP A 336 -11.52 34.70 13.27
CA ASP A 336 -10.60 34.66 14.40
C ASP A 336 -11.13 33.77 15.55
N GLN A 337 -10.23 33.42 16.48
CA GLN A 337 -10.52 32.50 17.58
C GLN A 337 -11.63 32.99 18.51
N LYS A 338 -11.70 34.31 18.74
CA LYS A 338 -12.72 34.92 19.58
C LYS A 338 -14.10 34.81 18.92
N THR A 339 -14.15 35.04 17.62
CA THR A 339 -15.34 34.97 16.78
C THR A 339 -15.86 33.54 16.65
N LEU A 340 -14.98 32.56 16.46
CA LEU A 340 -15.35 31.14 16.40
C LEU A 340 -15.97 30.65 17.71
N ARG A 341 -15.43 31.08 18.86
CA ARG A 341 -15.99 30.77 20.18
C ARG A 341 -17.35 31.42 20.39
N SER A 342 -17.48 32.70 20.06
CA SER A 342 -18.78 33.38 20.12
C SER A 342 -19.81 32.65 19.27
N LEU A 343 -19.51 32.41 17.99
CA LEU A 343 -20.40 31.69 17.07
C LEU A 343 -20.79 30.30 17.59
N SER A 344 -19.83 29.54 18.14
CA SER A 344 -20.08 28.23 18.71
C SER A 344 -21.04 28.24 19.90
N ASN A 345 -20.99 29.28 20.74
CA ASN A 345 -21.92 29.40 21.85
C ASN A 345 -23.35 29.65 21.35
N VAL A 346 -23.52 30.54 20.38
CA VAL A 346 -24.85 30.84 19.80
C VAL A 346 -25.45 29.61 19.12
N VAL A 347 -24.66 28.90 18.31
CA VAL A 347 -25.11 27.71 17.59
C VAL A 347 -25.52 26.59 18.57
N ARG A 348 -24.81 26.47 19.69
CA ARG A 348 -25.15 25.52 20.75
C ARG A 348 -26.45 25.88 21.46
N GLU A 349 -26.67 27.15 21.78
CA GLU A 349 -27.93 27.63 22.37
C GLU A 349 -29.12 27.37 21.44
N ALA A 350 -28.96 27.66 20.15
CA ALA A 350 -29.99 27.39 19.14
C ALA A 350 -30.33 25.89 19.05
N HIS A 351 -29.33 25.00 19.12
CA HIS A 351 -29.56 23.55 19.15
C HIS A 351 -30.34 23.09 20.38
N VAL A 352 -30.03 23.64 21.55
CA VAL A 352 -30.75 23.31 22.79
C VAL A 352 -32.22 23.77 22.70
N GLU A 353 -32.47 24.92 22.09
CA GLU A 353 -33.83 25.43 21.89
C GLU A 353 -34.62 24.57 20.89
N VAL A 354 -34.00 24.14 19.78
CA VAL A 354 -34.62 23.20 18.82
C VAL A 354 -35.03 21.90 19.52
N GLN A 355 -34.14 21.30 20.32
CA GLN A 355 -34.41 20.05 21.02
C GLN A 355 -35.54 20.17 22.06
N ARG A 356 -35.66 21.31 22.74
CA ARG A 356 -36.76 21.57 23.70
C ARG A 356 -38.12 21.65 23.01
N VAL A 357 -38.20 22.35 21.89
CA VAL A 357 -39.45 22.53 21.15
C VAL A 357 -39.89 21.22 20.48
N GLU A 358 -38.96 20.43 19.96
CA GLU A 358 -39.26 19.09 19.43
C GLU A 358 -39.78 18.15 20.54
N SER A 359 -39.24 18.22 21.76
CA SER A 359 -39.75 17.43 22.89
C SER A 359 -41.14 17.87 23.36
N ASP A 360 -41.46 19.16 23.34
CA ASP A 360 -42.79 19.66 23.71
C ASP A 360 -43.85 19.33 22.63
N SER A 361 -43.50 19.43 21.35
CA SER A 361 -44.40 19.07 20.23
C SER A 361 -44.64 17.56 20.06
N SER A 362 -43.81 16.71 20.67
CA SER A 362 -43.98 15.25 20.69
C SER A 362 -44.78 14.75 21.90
N SER A 363 -45.19 15.67 22.78
CA SER A 363 -45.90 15.41 24.04
C SER A 363 -47.39 15.78 24.00
N GLU A 364 -47.86 16.35 22.88
CA GLU A 364 -49.27 16.58 22.53
C GLU A 364 -49.70 15.59 21.43
#